data_AF-A0A166E979-F1
#
_entry.id   AF-A0A166E979-F1
#
_cell.length_a   1.000
_cell.length_b   1.000
_cell.length_c   1.000
_cell.angle_alpha   90.00
_cell.angle_beta   90.00
_cell.angle_gamma   90.00
#
_symmetry.space_group_name_H-M   'P 1'
#
loop_
_entity.id
_entity.type
_entity.pdbx_description
1 polymer ?
#
loop_
_entity_poly.entity_id
_entity_poly.type
_entity_poly.pdbx_seq_one_letter_code
_entity_poly.pdbx_strand_id
1 'polypeptide(L)'
;MASDELLAKTITSISTFQQLRKAIEEIKETPVFTKGTWDFPKSQLVLWYKDGDSARCLQFPTSEDAELQRLSDACQSATFGRNKQDVLDESYRLARKMDTEDFSINFGFEFYEMLNHAVRGLLGVQHDNKNFRAELYKLNVYGPGSFFKAHKDTPRADNMFGSLVIALPTPHQGGTLIVRHGEENYEFDSSSTSTSSSESTSAAVAWTAFYSQVEHEVIPVVSGYRVTLTYNLYFSTASVPPLLLPIPNPAPESPELVKLLKECLDDATFLPSGGLLGFGLKHEYPLSASSDLQTSISYLKGADSTIVKIAGHFGLKSYLRAVYDIMQAKGLEGGERVYENGKFVTKPLPDHKRWLLSEKVLDLGDRGAQQVDPYDIEEYLRDEAGTETLICRGFIEDEHSAGFYTKKKKSTTVTEREICDVGTKVVSKILKRTIITKNWETGEETSVVETPNIFEEIPKPLDNSPETAEDEDDVPAWRRDSQPKRKSKPVVVNWITVMKKNNPVHTSYISYGNQAEMAYLYAQINLMVEVPSFEERRQTGKSV
;
A
#
# COMPACT_ATOMS: atom_id res chain seq x y z
N MET A 1 13.46 31.94 -19.23
CA MET A 1 14.62 31.25 -18.65
C MET A 1 14.20 30.22 -17.61
N ALA A 2 13.73 30.58 -16.40
CA ALA A 2 13.27 29.57 -15.42
C ALA A 2 12.03 28.77 -15.88
N SER A 3 11.04 29.45 -16.48
CA SER A 3 9.83 28.80 -17.03
C SER A 3 10.12 27.82 -18.19
N ASP A 4 11.04 28.18 -19.10
CA ASP A 4 11.41 27.31 -20.23
C ASP A 4 12.17 26.05 -19.76
N GLU A 5 13.02 26.17 -18.73
CA GLU A 5 13.75 25.05 -18.12
C GLU A 5 12.78 24.05 -17.44
N LEU A 6 11.75 24.53 -16.76
CA LEU A 6 10.71 23.70 -16.13
C LEU A 6 9.81 23.01 -17.18
N LEU A 7 9.41 23.73 -18.23
CA LEU A 7 8.63 23.18 -19.32
C LEU A 7 9.38 22.06 -20.06
N ALA A 8 10.69 22.20 -20.23
CA ALA A 8 11.53 21.17 -20.86
C ALA A 8 11.65 19.86 -20.04
N LYS A 9 11.30 19.89 -18.75
CA LYS A 9 11.22 18.73 -17.84
C LYS A 9 9.79 18.21 -17.64
N THR A 10 8.83 18.74 -18.39
CA THR A 10 7.41 18.39 -18.28
C THR A 10 6.93 17.69 -19.56
N ILE A 11 6.06 16.69 -19.43
CA ILE A 11 5.33 16.15 -20.59
C ILE A 11 4.29 17.19 -21.01
N THR A 12 4.40 17.73 -22.22
CA THR A 12 3.55 18.84 -22.69
C THR A 12 2.34 18.37 -23.53
N SER A 13 2.29 17.08 -23.88
CA SER A 13 1.23 16.46 -24.67
C SER A 13 0.23 15.74 -23.78
N ILE A 14 -0.99 16.28 -23.66
CA ILE A 14 -2.09 15.69 -22.90
C ILE A 14 -2.45 14.27 -23.41
N SER A 15 -2.42 14.05 -24.72
CA SER A 15 -2.75 12.75 -25.31
C SER A 15 -1.71 11.70 -24.99
N THR A 16 -0.42 12.06 -25.08
CA THR A 16 0.69 11.16 -24.70
C THR A 16 0.59 10.79 -23.22
N PHE A 17 0.30 11.78 -22.37
CA PHE A 17 0.12 11.57 -20.93
C PHE A 17 -1.02 10.58 -20.62
N GLN A 18 -2.18 10.75 -21.28
CA GLN A 18 -3.33 9.87 -21.12
C GLN A 18 -3.09 8.45 -21.66
N GLN A 19 -2.39 8.31 -22.78
CA GLN A 19 -2.03 7.00 -23.33
C GLN A 19 -1.11 6.21 -22.40
N LEU A 20 -0.06 6.86 -21.87
CA LEU A 20 0.84 6.25 -20.89
C LEU A 20 0.08 5.80 -19.64
N ARG A 21 -0.78 6.67 -19.08
CA ARG A 21 -1.59 6.30 -17.92
C ARG A 21 -2.49 5.11 -18.19
N LYS A 22 -3.23 5.14 -19.30
CA LYS A 22 -4.13 4.06 -19.67
C LYS A 22 -3.38 2.72 -19.77
N ALA A 23 -2.22 2.72 -20.43
CA ALA A 23 -1.40 1.52 -20.56
C ALA A 23 -0.88 0.98 -19.21
N ILE A 24 -0.71 1.84 -18.21
CA ILE A 24 -0.34 1.44 -16.85
C ILE A 24 -1.54 0.91 -16.07
N GLU A 25 -2.71 1.56 -16.17
CA GLU A 25 -3.94 1.10 -15.51
C GLU A 25 -4.42 -0.25 -16.07
N GLU A 26 -4.11 -0.55 -17.33
CA GLU A 26 -4.41 -1.82 -18.00
C GLU A 26 -3.36 -2.92 -17.74
N ILE A 27 -2.28 -2.65 -16.97
CA ILE A 27 -1.35 -3.70 -16.56
C ILE A 27 -2.13 -4.76 -15.78
N LYS A 28 -2.02 -6.01 -16.24
CA LYS A 28 -2.67 -7.14 -15.57
C LYS A 28 -2.14 -7.27 -14.15
N GLU A 29 -3.06 -7.26 -13.20
CA GLU A 29 -2.72 -7.43 -11.78
C GLU A 29 -2.58 -8.91 -11.44
N THR A 30 -1.71 -9.21 -10.47
CA THR A 30 -1.69 -10.55 -9.87
C THR A 30 -2.85 -10.76 -8.90
N PRO A 31 -3.31 -12.00 -8.71
CA PRO A 31 -4.28 -12.29 -7.66
C PRO A 31 -3.78 -11.76 -6.32
N VAL A 32 -4.65 -11.12 -5.56
CA VAL A 32 -4.37 -10.74 -4.16
C VAL A 32 -4.68 -11.87 -3.18
N PHE A 33 -5.30 -12.93 -3.69
CA PHE A 33 -5.80 -14.08 -2.98
C PHE A 33 -5.75 -15.33 -3.88
N THR A 34 -5.28 -16.43 -3.33
CA THR A 34 -5.29 -17.76 -3.95
C THR A 34 -5.73 -18.79 -2.91
N LYS A 35 -6.35 -19.87 -3.37
CA LYS A 35 -6.75 -21.00 -2.52
C LYS A 35 -6.70 -22.30 -3.28
N GLY A 36 -6.63 -23.40 -2.54
CA GLY A 36 -6.71 -24.72 -3.12
C GLY A 36 -6.74 -25.79 -2.04
N THR A 37 -6.61 -27.02 -2.49
CA THR A 37 -6.39 -28.19 -1.65
C THR A 37 -5.10 -28.88 -2.07
N TRP A 38 -4.45 -29.53 -1.13
CA TRP A 38 -3.27 -30.36 -1.40
C TRP A 38 -3.37 -31.64 -0.59
N ASP A 39 -3.02 -32.77 -1.21
CA ASP A 39 -3.06 -34.05 -0.52
C ASP A 39 -1.79 -34.25 0.28
N PHE A 40 -1.94 -34.54 1.56
CA PHE A 40 -0.85 -34.94 2.44
C PHE A 40 -1.05 -36.39 2.89
N PRO A 41 0.02 -37.19 3.00
CA PRO A 41 -0.03 -38.46 3.70
C PRO A 41 -0.61 -38.29 5.09
N LYS A 42 -1.59 -39.12 5.48
CA LYS A 42 -2.18 -39.07 6.82
C LYS A 42 -1.11 -39.19 7.91
N SER A 43 -0.04 -39.97 7.66
CA SER A 43 1.12 -40.10 8.57
C SER A 43 1.88 -38.79 8.86
N GLN A 44 1.74 -37.75 8.03
CA GLN A 44 2.34 -36.43 8.24
C GLN A 44 1.39 -35.44 8.94
N LEU A 45 0.09 -35.74 8.97
CA LEU A 45 -0.93 -34.88 9.59
C LEU A 45 -1.05 -35.13 11.09
N VAL A 46 0.08 -35.05 11.80
CA VAL A 46 0.20 -35.24 13.24
C VAL A 46 0.65 -33.94 13.90
N LEU A 47 -0.25 -33.33 14.66
CA LEU A 47 0.06 -32.14 15.46
C LEU A 47 0.46 -32.56 16.86
N TRP A 48 1.66 -32.16 17.29
CA TRP A 48 2.09 -32.22 18.68
C TRP A 48 1.86 -30.87 19.33
N TYR A 49 1.35 -30.86 20.56
CA TYR A 49 1.12 -29.62 21.31
C TYR A 49 1.29 -29.82 22.80
N LYS A 50 1.59 -28.72 23.50
CA LYS A 50 1.71 -28.65 24.94
C LYS A 50 0.33 -28.44 25.58
N ASP A 51 0.01 -29.25 26.58
CA ASP A 51 -1.18 -29.16 27.44
C ASP A 51 -0.70 -29.12 28.89
N GLY A 52 -0.51 -27.91 29.43
CA GLY A 52 0.15 -27.69 30.71
C GLY A 52 1.61 -28.20 30.69
N ASP A 53 1.94 -29.13 31.58
CA ASP A 53 3.26 -29.77 31.64
C ASP A 53 3.36 -31.05 30.79
N SER A 54 2.29 -31.42 30.09
CA SER A 54 2.23 -32.63 29.26
C SER A 54 2.31 -32.31 27.78
N ALA A 55 2.84 -33.25 26.99
CA ALA A 55 2.75 -33.22 25.52
C ALA A 55 1.61 -34.13 25.06
N ARG A 56 0.87 -33.69 24.04
CA ARG A 56 -0.21 -34.46 23.39
C ARG A 56 -0.01 -34.45 21.88
N CYS A 57 -0.67 -35.40 21.21
CA CYS A 57 -0.72 -35.46 19.77
C CYS A 57 -2.17 -35.57 19.26
N LEU A 58 -2.44 -34.98 18.09
CA LEU A 58 -3.69 -35.12 17.34
C LEU A 58 -3.39 -35.59 15.93
N GLN A 59 -4.21 -36.54 15.45
CA GLN A 59 -4.12 -37.11 14.12
C GLN A 59 -5.29 -36.60 13.28
N PHE A 60 -5.01 -35.95 12.16
CA PHE A 60 -6.04 -35.52 11.21
C PHE A 60 -6.15 -36.51 10.04
N PRO A 61 -7.34 -36.69 9.45
CA PRO A 61 -8.63 -36.04 9.77
C PRO A 61 -9.45 -36.75 10.87
N THR A 62 -8.85 -37.69 11.61
CA THR A 62 -9.57 -38.61 12.52
C THR A 62 -9.79 -38.07 13.94
N SER A 63 -9.41 -36.82 14.22
CA SER A 63 -9.52 -36.23 15.56
C SER A 63 -11.00 -36.01 15.93
N GLU A 64 -11.39 -36.46 17.12
CA GLU A 64 -12.76 -36.30 17.62
C GLU A 64 -12.98 -34.92 18.26
N ASP A 65 -14.23 -34.45 18.31
CA ASP A 65 -14.60 -33.15 18.90
C ASP A 65 -14.09 -32.97 20.34
N ALA A 66 -14.06 -34.04 21.15
CA ALA A 66 -13.54 -33.99 22.51
C ALA A 66 -12.02 -33.70 22.56
N GLU A 67 -11.28 -34.20 21.57
CA GLU A 67 -9.84 -33.95 21.46
C GLU A 67 -9.56 -32.55 20.91
N LEU A 68 -10.40 -32.06 19.99
CA LEU A 68 -10.33 -30.71 19.43
C LEU A 68 -10.71 -29.64 20.47
N GLN A 69 -11.73 -29.88 21.30
CA GLN A 69 -12.05 -29.02 22.44
C GLN A 69 -10.86 -28.94 23.41
N ARG A 70 -10.19 -30.06 23.68
CA ARG A 70 -9.00 -30.07 24.54
C ARG A 70 -7.85 -29.23 23.95
N LEU A 71 -7.60 -29.32 22.64
CA LEU A 71 -6.64 -28.44 21.97
C LEU A 71 -7.05 -26.96 22.13
N SER A 72 -8.33 -26.65 21.96
CA SER A 72 -8.87 -25.30 22.17
C SER A 72 -8.66 -24.80 23.61
N ASP A 73 -8.79 -25.69 24.60
CA ASP A 73 -8.62 -25.35 26.02
C ASP A 73 -7.15 -25.15 26.41
N ALA A 74 -6.23 -25.90 25.77
CA ALA A 74 -4.79 -25.72 25.92
C ALA A 74 -4.28 -24.42 25.29
N CYS A 75 -5.02 -23.86 24.32
CA CYS A 75 -4.69 -22.61 23.67
C CYS A 75 -5.01 -21.38 24.55
N GLN A 76 -4.19 -20.34 24.45
CA GLN A 76 -4.47 -19.06 25.10
C GLN A 76 -5.57 -18.29 24.34
N SER A 77 -6.29 -17.42 25.04
CA SER A 77 -7.18 -16.45 24.37
C SER A 77 -6.38 -15.59 23.40
N ALA A 78 -6.89 -15.42 22.19
CA ALA A 78 -6.18 -14.64 21.19
C ALA A 78 -6.47 -13.15 21.39
N THR A 79 -5.43 -12.40 21.73
CA THR A 79 -5.43 -10.94 21.81
C THR A 79 -5.38 -10.32 20.40
N PHE A 80 -5.64 -9.03 20.30
CA PHE A 80 -5.26 -8.23 19.14
C PHE A 80 -4.60 -6.93 19.60
N GLY A 81 -3.69 -6.37 18.79
CA GLY A 81 -3.08 -5.09 19.11
C GLY A 81 -4.11 -3.96 19.09
N ARG A 82 -4.13 -3.14 20.15
CA ARG A 82 -4.83 -1.84 20.18
C ARG A 82 -4.05 -0.80 20.97
N ASN A 83 -3.74 0.33 20.33
CA ASN A 83 -3.01 1.44 20.96
C ASN A 83 -1.72 1.00 21.70
N LYS A 84 -0.88 0.20 21.03
CA LYS A 84 0.38 -0.36 21.61
C LYS A 84 0.18 -1.33 22.77
N GLN A 85 -1.03 -1.87 22.95
CA GLN A 85 -1.34 -2.87 23.97
C GLN A 85 -1.95 -4.10 23.31
N ASP A 86 -1.68 -5.26 23.87
CA ASP A 86 -2.44 -6.46 23.54
C ASP A 86 -3.79 -6.38 24.24
N VAL A 87 -4.86 -6.23 23.46
CA VAL A 87 -6.22 -6.13 23.96
C VAL A 87 -6.94 -7.45 23.77
N LEU A 88 -7.52 -7.95 24.86
CA LEU A 88 -8.47 -9.04 24.86
C LEU A 88 -9.88 -8.44 24.83
N ASP A 89 -10.52 -8.45 23.66
CA ASP A 89 -11.92 -8.06 23.49
C ASP A 89 -12.63 -9.12 22.63
N GLU A 90 -13.36 -9.99 23.32
CA GLU A 90 -14.09 -11.12 22.72
C GLU A 90 -15.27 -10.67 21.85
N SER A 91 -15.71 -9.40 21.94
CA SER A 91 -16.69 -8.83 21.01
C SER A 91 -16.09 -8.50 19.64
N TYR A 92 -14.76 -8.42 19.56
CA TYR A 92 -14.02 -8.15 18.35
C TYR A 92 -13.32 -9.40 17.80
N ARG A 93 -12.76 -10.21 18.71
CA ARG A 93 -12.10 -11.47 18.38
C ARG A 93 -12.38 -12.51 19.46
N LEU A 94 -13.17 -13.50 19.12
CA LEU A 94 -13.35 -14.70 19.92
C LEU A 94 -12.62 -15.83 19.22
N ALA A 95 -11.36 -16.04 19.57
CA ALA A 95 -10.53 -17.11 19.02
C ALA A 95 -9.48 -17.55 20.04
N ARG A 96 -8.98 -18.77 19.88
CA ARG A 96 -7.88 -19.31 20.68
C ARG A 96 -6.63 -19.44 19.82
N LYS A 97 -5.45 -19.21 20.41
CA LYS A 97 -4.16 -19.32 19.72
C LYS A 97 -3.16 -20.15 20.52
N MET A 98 -2.17 -20.70 19.82
CA MET A 98 -0.97 -21.27 20.41
C MET A 98 0.26 -20.75 19.64
N ASP A 99 1.27 -20.34 20.40
CA ASP A 99 2.54 -19.82 19.87
C ASP A 99 3.49 -20.99 19.50
N THR A 100 4.45 -20.75 18.62
CA THR A 100 5.21 -21.81 17.92
C THR A 100 6.12 -22.64 18.80
N GLU A 101 6.40 -22.18 20.01
CA GLU A 101 7.17 -22.90 21.02
C GLU A 101 6.36 -24.04 21.66
N ASP A 102 5.03 -23.97 21.60
CA ASP A 102 4.12 -24.88 22.28
C ASP A 102 3.49 -25.92 21.35
N PHE A 103 3.79 -25.89 20.04
CA PHE A 103 3.33 -26.92 19.10
C PHE A 103 4.32 -27.24 17.98
N SER A 104 4.13 -28.39 17.33
CA SER A 104 4.91 -28.80 16.17
C SER A 104 4.09 -29.69 15.24
N ILE A 105 4.33 -29.55 13.94
CA ILE A 105 3.77 -30.40 12.89
C ILE A 105 4.78 -30.50 11.75
N ASN A 106 4.90 -31.69 11.15
CA ASN A 106 5.85 -31.94 10.07
C ASN A 106 5.13 -32.43 8.81
N PHE A 107 5.03 -31.54 7.83
CA PHE A 107 4.39 -31.80 6.54
C PHE A 107 5.33 -32.36 5.46
N GLY A 108 6.58 -32.70 5.79
CA GLY A 108 7.52 -33.29 4.84
C GLY A 108 7.85 -32.40 3.64
N PHE A 109 8.19 -33.04 2.52
CA PHE A 109 8.58 -32.36 1.27
C PHE A 109 7.35 -31.81 0.52
N GLU A 110 6.19 -32.42 0.72
CA GLU A 110 4.91 -32.05 0.13
C GLU A 110 4.52 -30.61 0.47
N PHE A 111 4.89 -30.12 1.66
CA PHE A 111 4.69 -28.72 2.02
C PHE A 111 5.45 -27.76 1.12
N TYR A 112 6.66 -28.11 0.69
CA TYR A 112 7.44 -27.27 -0.19
C TYR A 112 6.78 -27.14 -1.57
N GLU A 113 6.23 -28.23 -2.11
CA GLU A 113 5.52 -28.21 -3.40
C GLU A 113 4.23 -27.37 -3.30
N MET A 114 3.42 -27.60 -2.27
CA MET A 114 2.21 -26.82 -2.00
C MET A 114 2.53 -25.34 -1.81
N LEU A 115 3.55 -25.02 -1.00
CA LEU A 115 3.99 -23.64 -0.76
C LEU A 115 4.43 -22.98 -2.06
N ASN A 116 5.19 -23.69 -2.90
CA ASN A 116 5.57 -23.17 -4.21
C ASN A 116 4.35 -22.89 -5.09
N HIS A 117 3.42 -23.84 -5.18
CA HIS A 117 2.21 -23.65 -5.95
C HIS A 117 1.39 -22.43 -5.48
N ALA A 118 1.17 -22.33 -4.16
CA ALA A 118 0.42 -21.23 -3.55
C ALA A 118 1.09 -19.87 -3.79
N VAL A 119 2.38 -19.76 -3.48
CA VAL A 119 3.12 -18.50 -3.56
C VAL A 119 3.34 -18.06 -5.00
N ARG A 120 3.63 -18.98 -5.94
CA ARG A 120 3.78 -18.64 -7.37
C ARG A 120 2.44 -18.23 -7.97
N GLY A 121 1.34 -18.87 -7.57
CA GLY A 121 0.00 -18.44 -7.97
C GLY A 121 -0.35 -17.03 -7.49
N LEU A 122 0.06 -16.68 -6.26
CA LEU A 122 -0.17 -15.36 -5.68
C LEU A 122 0.72 -14.27 -6.30
N LEU A 123 2.03 -14.55 -6.42
CA LEU A 123 3.02 -13.58 -6.89
C LEU A 123 3.09 -13.44 -8.41
N GLY A 124 2.58 -14.41 -9.17
CA GLY A 124 2.60 -14.39 -10.63
C GLY A 124 4.00 -14.50 -11.26
N VAL A 125 4.01 -14.50 -12.59
CA VAL A 125 5.19 -14.75 -13.42
C VAL A 125 6.25 -13.64 -13.26
N GLN A 126 5.84 -12.44 -12.85
CA GLN A 126 6.76 -11.36 -12.56
C GLN A 126 7.64 -11.61 -11.33
N HIS A 127 7.43 -12.68 -10.58
CA HIS A 127 8.27 -13.05 -9.47
C HIS A 127 8.85 -14.46 -9.58
N ASP A 128 8.79 -15.10 -10.75
CA ASP A 128 9.34 -16.46 -10.98
C ASP A 128 10.81 -16.60 -10.63
N ASN A 129 11.60 -15.54 -10.81
CA ASN A 129 13.01 -15.49 -10.46
C ASN A 129 13.29 -15.12 -8.99
N LYS A 130 12.27 -14.77 -8.20
CA LYS A 130 12.43 -14.43 -6.78
C LYS A 130 12.28 -15.68 -5.92
N ASN A 131 13.10 -15.71 -4.87
CA ASN A 131 12.96 -16.68 -3.79
C ASN A 131 12.03 -16.13 -2.72
N PHE A 132 11.40 -17.04 -1.98
CA PHE A 132 10.55 -16.73 -0.85
C PHE A 132 10.75 -17.75 0.26
N ARG A 133 10.30 -17.40 1.45
CA ARG A 133 10.22 -18.30 2.60
C ARG A 133 8.87 -18.14 3.28
N ALA A 134 8.41 -19.21 3.92
CA ALA A 134 7.27 -19.20 4.82
C ALA A 134 7.78 -19.40 6.26
N GLU A 135 7.39 -18.52 7.15
CA GLU A 135 7.71 -18.60 8.57
C GLU A 135 6.45 -18.98 9.34
N LEU A 136 6.46 -20.14 10.00
CA LEU A 136 5.35 -20.55 10.85
C LEU A 136 5.18 -19.52 11.96
N TYR A 137 3.97 -18.98 12.09
CA TYR A 137 3.68 -17.92 13.02
C TYR A 137 2.82 -18.39 14.19
N LYS A 138 1.75 -19.13 13.92
CA LYS A 138 0.80 -19.54 14.99
C LYS A 138 -0.13 -20.65 14.56
N LEU A 139 -0.67 -21.34 15.56
CA LEU A 139 -1.87 -22.16 15.44
C LEU A 139 -3.07 -21.38 15.97
N ASN A 140 -4.21 -21.42 15.27
CA ASN A 140 -5.48 -20.87 15.73
C ASN A 140 -6.53 -21.97 15.83
N VAL A 141 -7.35 -21.91 16.88
CA VAL A 141 -8.53 -22.76 17.05
C VAL A 141 -9.76 -21.87 17.21
N TYR A 142 -10.74 -22.12 16.36
CA TYR A 142 -12.05 -21.49 16.41
C TYR A 142 -13.09 -22.58 16.72
N GLY A 143 -13.64 -22.56 17.94
CA GLY A 143 -14.76 -23.41 18.34
C GLY A 143 -16.11 -22.75 18.03
N PRO A 144 -17.24 -23.36 18.44
CA PRO A 144 -18.56 -22.80 18.19
C PRO A 144 -18.71 -21.35 18.68
N GLY A 145 -19.26 -20.47 17.83
CA GLY A 145 -19.40 -19.04 18.06
C GLY A 145 -18.12 -18.21 17.87
N SER A 146 -16.95 -18.83 17.73
CA SER A 146 -15.67 -18.13 17.55
C SER A 146 -15.60 -17.42 16.19
N PHE A 147 -15.04 -16.21 16.16
CA PHE A 147 -14.91 -15.34 14.97
C PHE A 147 -13.71 -14.40 15.10
N PHE A 148 -13.37 -13.70 14.01
CA PHE A 148 -12.43 -12.59 14.03
C PHE A 148 -12.87 -11.53 13.02
N LYS A 149 -13.21 -10.32 13.47
CA LYS A 149 -13.68 -9.22 12.62
C LYS A 149 -12.63 -8.73 11.62
N ALA A 150 -13.10 -7.96 10.62
CA ALA A 150 -12.32 -7.32 9.57
C ALA A 150 -11.03 -6.64 10.06
N HIS A 151 -9.91 -7.10 9.53
CA HIS A 151 -8.57 -6.61 9.85
C HIS A 151 -7.55 -6.79 8.73
N LYS A 152 -6.40 -6.09 8.84
CA LYS A 152 -5.17 -6.38 8.08
C LYS A 152 -4.14 -7.06 8.98
N ASP A 153 -3.25 -7.85 8.39
CA ASP A 153 -2.15 -8.48 9.14
C ASP A 153 -1.15 -7.44 9.62
N THR A 154 -0.62 -7.61 10.84
CA THR A 154 0.43 -6.73 11.35
C THR A 154 1.74 -7.00 10.60
N PRO A 155 2.30 -6.01 9.89
CA PRO A 155 3.55 -6.19 9.17
C PRO A 155 4.71 -6.43 10.14
N ARG A 156 5.68 -7.26 9.74
CA ARG A 156 6.81 -7.68 10.60
C ARG A 156 8.20 -7.45 10.00
N ALA A 157 8.27 -7.19 8.71
CA ALA A 157 9.51 -6.90 8.00
C ALA A 157 9.20 -6.23 6.65
N ASP A 158 10.16 -5.47 6.11
CA ASP A 158 10.06 -4.81 4.78
C ASP A 158 9.79 -5.81 3.64
N ASN A 159 10.33 -7.03 3.79
CA ASN A 159 10.22 -8.09 2.79
C ASN A 159 9.01 -9.00 3.01
N MET A 160 8.16 -8.74 4.00
CA MET A 160 6.90 -9.46 4.18
C MET A 160 5.94 -9.08 3.05
N PHE A 161 5.29 -10.05 2.42
CA PHE A 161 4.34 -9.77 1.34
C PHE A 161 2.96 -10.39 1.54
N GLY A 162 2.84 -11.41 2.39
CA GLY A 162 1.59 -12.16 2.49
C GLY A 162 1.52 -13.09 3.67
N SER A 163 0.39 -13.79 3.73
CA SER A 163 0.09 -14.82 4.71
C SER A 163 -0.36 -16.07 3.97
N LEU A 164 0.06 -17.24 4.48
CA LEU A 164 -0.45 -18.54 4.07
C LEU A 164 -1.20 -19.15 5.27
N VAL A 165 -2.44 -19.54 5.05
CA VAL A 165 -3.27 -20.24 6.02
C VAL A 165 -3.51 -21.66 5.54
N ILE A 166 -3.10 -22.64 6.35
CA ILE A 166 -3.41 -24.06 6.14
C ILE A 166 -4.50 -24.45 7.15
N ALA A 167 -5.62 -24.96 6.65
CA ALA A 167 -6.69 -25.51 7.49
C ALA A 167 -6.51 -27.01 7.65
N LEU A 168 -6.18 -27.44 8.86
CA LEU A 168 -6.07 -28.87 9.18
C LEU A 168 -7.47 -29.51 9.05
N PRO A 169 -7.59 -30.71 8.49
CA PRO A 169 -8.89 -31.25 8.11
C PRO A 169 -9.63 -31.72 9.36
N THR A 170 -10.50 -30.85 9.89
CA THR A 170 -11.35 -31.09 11.06
C THR A 170 -12.83 -30.99 10.70
N PRO A 171 -13.71 -31.74 11.37
CA PRO A 171 -15.15 -31.54 11.20
C PRO A 171 -15.57 -30.18 11.79
N HIS A 172 -16.14 -29.31 10.97
CA HIS A 172 -16.70 -28.03 11.40
C HIS A 172 -17.70 -27.47 10.38
N GLN A 173 -18.53 -26.51 10.80
CA GLN A 173 -19.40 -25.72 9.93
C GLN A 173 -19.18 -24.21 10.20
N GLY A 174 -19.23 -23.38 9.15
CA GLY A 174 -18.93 -21.95 9.27
C GLY A 174 -17.42 -21.70 9.38
N GLY A 175 -17.02 -20.54 9.90
CA GLY A 175 -15.60 -20.20 10.02
C GLY A 175 -14.93 -19.78 8.70
N THR A 176 -15.71 -19.42 7.68
CA THR A 176 -15.20 -18.95 6.39
C THR A 176 -14.32 -17.72 6.58
N LEU A 177 -13.12 -17.74 5.98
CA LEU A 177 -12.29 -16.55 5.86
C LEU A 177 -12.76 -15.74 4.65
N ILE A 178 -13.17 -14.50 4.88
CA ILE A 178 -13.54 -13.53 3.85
C ILE A 178 -12.36 -12.57 3.66
N VAL A 179 -11.92 -12.38 2.43
CA VAL A 179 -10.80 -11.49 2.06
C VAL A 179 -11.33 -10.41 1.12
N ARG A 180 -11.04 -9.14 1.41
CA ARG A 180 -11.59 -7.97 0.72
C ARG A 180 -10.50 -7.09 0.14
N HIS A 181 -10.57 -6.85 -1.16
CA HIS A 181 -9.62 -5.97 -1.85
C HIS A 181 -10.34 -5.08 -2.86
N GLY A 182 -10.46 -3.79 -2.54
CA GLY A 182 -11.29 -2.87 -3.32
C GLY A 182 -12.75 -3.30 -3.30
N GLU A 183 -13.35 -3.52 -4.48
CA GLU A 183 -14.73 -3.97 -4.64
C GLU A 183 -14.88 -5.50 -4.64
N GLU A 184 -13.76 -6.24 -4.64
CA GLU A 184 -13.75 -7.70 -4.75
C GLU A 184 -13.78 -8.36 -3.36
N ASN A 185 -14.60 -9.41 -3.24
CA ASN A 185 -14.69 -10.26 -2.05
C ASN A 185 -14.34 -11.71 -2.43
N TYR A 186 -13.46 -12.32 -1.66
CA TYR A 186 -13.02 -13.70 -1.83
C TYR A 186 -13.36 -14.51 -0.58
N GLU A 187 -13.73 -15.76 -0.77
CA GLU A 187 -14.11 -16.65 0.33
C GLU A 187 -13.21 -17.90 0.37
N PHE A 188 -12.75 -18.26 1.56
CA PHE A 188 -12.08 -19.51 1.86
C PHE A 188 -12.86 -20.29 2.92
N ASP A 189 -13.62 -21.28 2.44
CA ASP A 189 -14.34 -22.25 3.27
C ASP A 189 -13.57 -23.58 3.30
N SER A 190 -13.10 -23.96 4.49
CA SER A 190 -12.35 -25.19 4.76
C SER A 190 -13.21 -26.34 5.30
N SER A 191 -14.51 -26.14 5.48
CA SER A 191 -15.40 -27.10 6.16
C SER A 191 -15.59 -28.41 5.37
N SER A 192 -15.47 -28.34 4.04
CA SER A 192 -15.71 -29.47 3.14
C SER A 192 -14.56 -30.49 3.05
N THR A 193 -13.37 -30.13 3.52
CA THR A 193 -12.13 -30.91 3.30
C THR A 193 -11.96 -32.08 4.28
N SER A 194 -12.84 -32.20 5.28
CA SER A 194 -12.82 -33.30 6.27
C SER A 194 -13.37 -34.64 5.73
N THR A 195 -13.84 -34.70 4.48
CA THR A 195 -14.60 -35.83 3.92
C THR A 195 -13.76 -36.92 3.23
N SER A 196 -12.46 -37.04 3.53
CA SER A 196 -11.63 -38.10 2.92
C SER A 196 -12.11 -39.50 3.33
N SER A 197 -12.20 -40.44 2.38
CA SER A 197 -12.56 -41.83 2.65
C SER A 197 -11.61 -42.46 3.68
N SER A 198 -12.16 -43.32 4.55
CA SER A 198 -11.38 -44.06 5.56
C SER A 198 -10.30 -44.96 4.94
N GLU A 199 -10.47 -45.36 3.68
CA GLU A 199 -9.56 -46.24 2.95
C GLU A 199 -8.35 -45.52 2.31
N SER A 200 -8.38 -44.19 2.16
CA SER A 200 -7.26 -43.44 1.60
C SER A 200 -6.09 -43.32 2.59
N THR A 201 -4.85 -43.42 2.10
CA THR A 201 -3.64 -43.14 2.90
C THR A 201 -3.28 -41.65 2.94
N SER A 202 -3.92 -40.82 2.12
CA SER A 202 -3.79 -39.36 2.10
C SER A 202 -5.09 -38.67 2.49
N ALA A 203 -4.98 -37.41 2.91
CA ALA A 203 -6.11 -36.53 3.12
C ALA A 203 -5.87 -35.17 2.45
N ALA A 204 -6.91 -34.62 1.84
CA ALA A 204 -6.89 -33.28 1.30
C ALA A 204 -6.80 -32.27 2.45
N VAL A 205 -5.96 -31.25 2.29
CA VAL A 205 -5.78 -30.15 3.23
C VAL A 205 -6.03 -28.86 2.47
N ALA A 206 -6.98 -28.06 2.95
CA ALA A 206 -7.31 -26.78 2.35
C ALA A 206 -6.29 -25.72 2.75
N TRP A 207 -5.90 -24.88 1.81
CA TRP A 207 -5.00 -23.78 2.04
C TRP A 207 -5.44 -22.52 1.29
N THR A 208 -5.02 -21.37 1.78
CA THR A 208 -5.16 -20.09 1.10
C THR A 208 -3.94 -19.20 1.35
N ALA A 209 -3.52 -18.46 0.34
CA ALA A 209 -2.48 -17.45 0.46
C ALA A 209 -3.00 -16.11 -0.06
N PHE A 210 -2.69 -15.02 0.64
CA PHE A 210 -3.14 -13.68 0.29
C PHE A 210 -2.12 -12.63 0.71
N TYR A 211 -2.19 -11.44 0.11
CA TYR A 211 -1.32 -10.34 0.47
C TYR A 211 -1.66 -9.77 1.85
N SER A 212 -0.64 -9.42 2.63
CA SER A 212 -0.80 -9.12 4.06
C SER A 212 -1.51 -7.78 4.32
N GLN A 213 -1.47 -6.85 3.35
CA GLN A 213 -2.19 -5.57 3.42
C GLN A 213 -3.69 -5.68 3.12
N VAL A 214 -4.18 -6.87 2.74
CA VAL A 214 -5.57 -7.06 2.33
C VAL A 214 -6.44 -7.28 3.58
N GLU A 215 -7.58 -6.60 3.64
CA GLU A 215 -8.50 -6.75 4.76
C GLU A 215 -9.14 -8.14 4.71
N HIS A 216 -9.27 -8.79 5.86
CA HIS A 216 -9.87 -10.10 5.98
C HIS A 216 -10.55 -10.31 7.33
N GLU A 217 -11.51 -11.24 7.36
CA GLU A 217 -12.21 -11.63 8.58
C GLU A 217 -12.59 -13.10 8.58
N VAL A 218 -12.78 -13.68 9.75
CA VAL A 218 -13.31 -15.04 9.93
C VAL A 218 -14.72 -14.91 10.47
N ILE A 219 -15.71 -15.30 9.68
CA ILE A 219 -17.11 -15.34 10.14
C ILE A 219 -17.32 -16.45 11.18
N PRO A 220 -18.38 -16.37 12.02
CA PRO A 220 -18.55 -17.32 13.11
C PRO A 220 -18.55 -18.80 12.69
N VAL A 221 -17.86 -19.62 13.48
CA VAL A 221 -18.00 -21.09 13.43
C VAL A 221 -19.35 -21.47 14.06
N VAL A 222 -20.13 -22.28 13.36
CA VAL A 222 -21.47 -22.72 13.80
C VAL A 222 -21.36 -23.98 14.64
N SER A 223 -20.52 -24.94 14.24
CA SER A 223 -20.31 -26.21 14.94
C SER A 223 -18.89 -26.75 14.67
N GLY A 224 -18.42 -27.64 15.55
CA GLY A 224 -17.08 -28.22 15.49
C GLY A 224 -15.96 -27.23 15.78
N TYR A 225 -14.72 -27.59 15.40
CA TYR A 225 -13.53 -26.76 15.61
C TYR A 225 -12.76 -26.59 14.31
N ARG A 226 -12.57 -25.35 13.90
CA ARG A 226 -11.68 -25.01 12.79
C ARG A 226 -10.28 -24.78 13.33
N VAL A 227 -9.33 -25.64 12.92
CA VAL A 227 -7.93 -25.56 13.33
C VAL A 227 -7.08 -25.12 12.14
N THR A 228 -6.34 -24.01 12.29
CA THR A 228 -5.48 -23.50 11.22
C THR A 228 -4.07 -23.18 11.67
N LEU A 229 -3.13 -23.34 10.74
CA LEU A 229 -1.76 -22.86 10.86
C LEU A 229 -1.62 -21.61 10.00
N THR A 230 -1.03 -20.57 10.55
CA THR A 230 -0.72 -19.34 9.82
C THR A 230 0.79 -19.21 9.65
N TYR A 231 1.21 -18.92 8.43
CA TYR A 231 2.59 -18.62 8.07
C TYR A 231 2.67 -17.20 7.52
N ASN A 232 3.69 -16.46 7.93
CA ASN A 232 4.06 -15.20 7.30
C ASN A 232 4.93 -15.50 6.08
N LEU A 233 4.66 -14.85 4.95
CA LEU A 233 5.38 -15.02 3.69
C LEU A 233 6.33 -13.84 3.46
N TYR A 234 7.60 -14.15 3.17
CA TYR A 234 8.65 -13.16 2.94
C TYR A 234 9.38 -13.41 1.63
N PHE A 235 9.77 -12.34 0.93
CA PHE A 235 10.79 -12.43 -0.10
C PHE A 235 12.13 -12.81 0.54
N SER A 236 12.87 -13.70 -0.11
CA SER A 236 14.16 -14.17 0.37
C SER A 236 15.28 -13.66 -0.54
N THR A 237 16.32 -13.10 0.07
CA THR A 237 17.56 -12.70 -0.61
C THR A 237 18.56 -13.85 -0.69
N ALA A 238 18.26 -15.00 -0.07
CA ALA A 238 19.13 -16.17 -0.13
C ALA A 238 19.27 -16.65 -1.58
N SER A 239 20.51 -16.76 -2.05
CA SER A 239 20.88 -17.24 -3.37
C SER A 239 20.76 -18.78 -3.48
N VAL A 240 19.64 -19.34 -3.05
CA VAL A 240 19.35 -20.76 -3.27
C VAL A 240 18.69 -20.85 -4.66
N PRO A 241 19.23 -21.64 -5.61
CA PRO A 241 18.53 -21.85 -6.88
C PRO A 241 17.16 -22.46 -6.57
N PRO A 242 16.05 -21.96 -7.15
CA PRO A 242 14.79 -22.67 -7.04
C PRO A 242 14.99 -24.08 -7.61
N LEU A 243 14.73 -25.12 -6.81
CA LEU A 243 14.84 -26.53 -7.22
C LEU A 243 13.91 -26.88 -8.38
N LEU A 244 12.97 -26.00 -8.70
CA LEU A 244 12.13 -26.04 -9.89
C LEU A 244 12.56 -24.89 -10.80
N LEU A 245 13.15 -25.25 -11.93
CA LEU A 245 13.53 -24.29 -12.97
C LEU A 245 12.30 -23.46 -13.37
N PRO A 246 12.43 -22.13 -13.52
CA PRO A 246 11.37 -21.31 -14.09
C PRO A 246 10.95 -21.86 -15.45
N ILE A 247 9.65 -21.87 -15.71
CA ILE A 247 9.13 -21.97 -17.07
C ILE A 247 9.73 -20.78 -17.85
N PRO A 248 10.22 -20.96 -19.09
CA PRO A 248 10.79 -19.87 -19.87
C PRO A 248 9.83 -18.68 -19.93
N ASN A 249 10.29 -17.58 -19.35
CA ASN A 249 9.81 -16.20 -19.44
C ASN A 249 8.59 -16.01 -20.38
N PRO A 250 7.36 -15.87 -19.88
CA PRO A 250 6.31 -15.31 -20.73
C PRO A 250 6.72 -13.88 -21.12
N ALA A 251 6.31 -13.45 -22.32
CA ALA A 251 6.49 -12.09 -22.81
C ALA A 251 6.11 -11.05 -21.72
N PRO A 252 6.70 -9.84 -21.72
CA PRO A 252 6.32 -8.80 -20.76
C PRO A 252 4.80 -8.67 -20.71
N GLU A 253 4.22 -8.69 -19.50
CA GLU A 253 2.76 -8.73 -19.26
C GLU A 253 2.01 -7.53 -19.87
N SER A 254 2.72 -6.53 -20.37
CA SER A 254 2.17 -5.26 -20.86
C SER A 254 2.88 -4.79 -22.14
N PRO A 255 2.67 -5.48 -23.28
CA PRO A 255 3.33 -5.14 -24.54
C PRO A 255 2.98 -3.73 -25.03
N GLU A 256 1.77 -3.24 -24.74
CA GLU A 256 1.35 -1.89 -25.10
C GLU A 256 2.14 -0.82 -24.35
N LEU A 257 2.39 -1.00 -23.04
CA LEU A 257 3.21 -0.09 -22.25
C LEU A 257 4.66 -0.07 -22.75
N VAL A 258 5.22 -1.24 -23.07
CA VAL A 258 6.57 -1.34 -23.65
C VAL A 258 6.64 -0.56 -24.97
N LYS A 259 5.67 -0.77 -25.86
CA LYS A 259 5.60 -0.07 -27.15
C LYS A 259 5.47 1.44 -26.97
N LEU A 260 4.51 1.91 -26.18
CA LEU A 260 4.25 3.34 -25.96
C LEU A 260 5.42 4.03 -25.28
N LEU A 261 6.02 3.41 -24.26
CA LEU A 261 7.19 3.98 -23.59
C LEU A 261 8.37 4.08 -24.56
N LYS A 262 8.59 3.08 -25.41
CA LYS A 262 9.60 3.14 -26.47
C LYS A 262 9.35 4.32 -27.41
N GLU A 263 8.14 4.45 -27.95
CA GLU A 263 7.75 5.56 -28.83
C GLU A 263 7.98 6.93 -28.16
N CYS A 264 7.67 7.05 -26.86
CA CYS A 264 7.95 8.26 -26.09
C CYS A 264 9.46 8.52 -25.95
N LEU A 265 10.26 7.50 -25.64
CA LEU A 265 11.71 7.66 -25.46
C LEU A 265 12.42 8.06 -26.77
N ASP A 266 11.91 7.60 -27.91
CA ASP A 266 12.40 7.94 -29.25
C ASP A 266 11.97 9.35 -29.72
N ASP A 267 10.93 9.92 -29.11
CA ASP A 267 10.44 11.27 -29.43
C ASP A 267 11.32 12.37 -28.78
N ALA A 268 11.82 13.28 -29.62
CA ALA A 268 12.63 14.43 -29.19
C ALA A 268 11.84 15.46 -28.37
N THR A 269 10.51 15.46 -28.47
CA THR A 269 9.62 16.38 -27.74
C THR A 269 9.21 15.86 -26.37
N PHE A 270 9.40 14.56 -26.13
CA PHE A 270 9.11 13.93 -24.85
C PHE A 270 10.29 14.11 -23.89
N LEU A 271 10.11 14.97 -22.88
CA LEU A 271 11.14 15.28 -21.87
C LEU A 271 12.52 15.56 -22.52
N PRO A 272 12.65 16.62 -23.35
CA PRO A 272 13.86 16.90 -24.11
C PRO A 272 15.10 17.09 -23.21
N SER A 273 14.92 17.73 -22.04
CA SER A 273 15.98 17.92 -21.04
C SER A 273 16.02 16.81 -19.98
N GLY A 274 15.30 15.72 -20.21
CA GLY A 274 15.09 14.67 -19.21
C GLY A 274 14.08 15.08 -18.15
N GLY A 275 13.75 14.18 -17.25
CA GLY A 275 12.79 14.43 -16.19
C GLY A 275 12.41 13.17 -15.43
N LEU A 276 11.48 13.33 -14.48
CA LEU A 276 10.98 12.22 -13.68
C LEU A 276 9.55 11.87 -14.08
N LEU A 277 9.31 10.57 -14.23
CA LEU A 277 7.97 10.00 -14.26
C LEU A 277 7.65 9.48 -12.85
N GLY A 278 6.52 9.93 -12.31
CA GLY A 278 6.03 9.51 -11.01
C GLY A 278 4.90 8.51 -11.14
N PHE A 279 4.94 7.46 -10.32
CA PHE A 279 3.88 6.47 -10.22
C PHE A 279 3.53 6.27 -8.75
N GLY A 280 2.34 6.70 -8.34
CA GLY A 280 1.80 6.25 -7.07
C GLY A 280 1.54 4.76 -7.13
N LEU A 281 2.13 4.03 -6.18
CA LEU A 281 2.02 2.57 -6.16
C LEU A 281 0.60 2.13 -5.84
N LYS A 282 0.22 0.99 -6.42
CA LYS A 282 -1.11 0.41 -6.26
C LYS A 282 -1.24 -0.34 -4.93
N HIS A 283 -0.20 -1.03 -4.52
CA HIS A 283 -0.18 -1.78 -3.26
C HIS A 283 0.40 -0.95 -2.13
N GLU A 284 0.01 -1.30 -0.90
CA GLU A 284 0.69 -0.83 0.30
C GLU A 284 1.84 -1.79 0.65
N TYR A 285 2.90 -1.23 1.25
CA TYR A 285 4.14 -1.95 1.54
C TYR A 285 4.52 -1.82 3.01
N PRO A 286 4.92 -2.92 3.68
CA PRO A 286 5.50 -2.86 5.01
C PRO A 286 6.73 -1.96 5.05
N LEU A 287 6.72 -0.96 5.92
CA LEU A 287 7.85 -0.07 6.16
C LEU A 287 7.93 0.32 7.63
N SER A 288 9.13 0.63 8.08
CA SER A 288 9.49 1.12 9.40
C SER A 288 10.25 2.44 9.29
N ALA A 289 10.45 3.14 10.41
CA ALA A 289 11.29 4.33 10.45
C ALA A 289 12.75 4.08 10.03
N SER A 290 13.21 2.81 10.14
CA SER A 290 14.55 2.39 9.72
C SER A 290 14.62 1.82 8.31
N SER A 291 13.50 1.72 7.60
CA SER A 291 13.46 1.06 6.30
C SER A 291 14.17 1.87 5.23
N ASP A 292 14.99 1.19 4.43
CA ASP A 292 15.56 1.76 3.22
C ASP A 292 14.59 1.55 2.06
N LEU A 293 13.93 2.63 1.65
CA LEU A 293 12.99 2.62 0.53
C LEU A 293 13.61 2.04 -0.74
N GLN A 294 14.91 2.20 -0.97
CA GLN A 294 15.53 1.72 -2.19
C GLN A 294 15.65 0.19 -2.22
N THR A 295 15.88 -0.43 -1.07
CA THR A 295 15.88 -1.91 -0.98
C THR A 295 14.49 -2.50 -1.24
N SER A 296 13.43 -1.77 -0.86
CA SER A 296 12.04 -2.18 -1.03
C SER A 296 11.56 -2.23 -2.50
N ILE A 297 12.32 -1.65 -3.44
CA ILE A 297 12.07 -1.82 -4.89
C ILE A 297 12.03 -3.31 -5.25
N SER A 298 12.90 -4.10 -4.62
CA SER A 298 12.96 -5.54 -4.84
C SER A 298 11.77 -6.30 -4.27
N TYR A 299 10.86 -5.65 -3.53
CA TYR A 299 9.67 -6.25 -2.92
C TYR A 299 8.35 -5.75 -3.52
N LEU A 300 8.41 -4.91 -4.57
CA LEU A 300 7.20 -4.48 -5.28
C LEU A 300 6.44 -5.69 -5.82
N LYS A 301 5.11 -5.63 -5.74
CA LYS A 301 4.15 -6.67 -6.11
C LYS A 301 3.41 -6.27 -7.38
N GLY A 302 2.93 -7.25 -8.14
CA GLY A 302 1.94 -6.96 -9.17
C GLY A 302 2.37 -5.94 -10.23
N ALA A 303 1.44 -5.05 -10.59
CA ALA A 303 1.68 -3.97 -11.55
C ALA A 303 2.85 -3.05 -11.16
N ASP A 304 3.05 -2.79 -9.86
CA ASP A 304 4.15 -1.95 -9.36
C ASP A 304 5.51 -2.54 -9.74
N SER A 305 5.67 -3.87 -9.64
CA SER A 305 6.89 -4.55 -10.09
C SER A 305 7.05 -4.54 -11.60
N THR A 306 5.94 -4.61 -12.35
CA THR A 306 5.97 -4.63 -13.81
C THR A 306 6.48 -3.29 -14.37
N ILE A 307 6.09 -2.16 -13.77
CA ILE A 307 6.61 -0.83 -14.14
C ILE A 307 8.14 -0.78 -13.96
N VAL A 308 8.67 -1.24 -12.82
CA VAL A 308 10.12 -1.26 -12.57
C VAL A 308 10.86 -2.14 -13.56
N LYS A 309 10.32 -3.32 -13.89
CA LYS A 309 10.94 -4.22 -14.87
C LYS A 309 10.99 -3.61 -16.26
N ILE A 310 9.91 -2.95 -16.69
CA ILE A 310 9.85 -2.26 -17.99
C ILE A 310 10.83 -1.09 -18.01
N ALA A 311 10.85 -0.25 -16.97
CA ALA A 311 11.83 0.82 -16.84
C ALA A 311 13.28 0.30 -16.91
N GLY A 312 13.58 -0.78 -16.17
CA GLY A 312 14.87 -1.47 -16.21
C GLY A 312 15.21 -2.09 -17.57
N HIS A 313 14.23 -2.54 -18.34
CA HIS A 313 14.43 -3.05 -19.71
C HIS A 313 14.93 -1.94 -20.66
N PHE A 314 14.42 -0.72 -20.53
CA PHE A 314 14.97 0.47 -21.20
C PHE A 314 16.24 1.00 -20.51
N GLY A 315 16.59 0.42 -19.36
CA GLY A 315 17.68 0.83 -18.47
C GLY A 315 17.54 2.25 -17.96
N LEU A 316 16.31 2.64 -17.68
CA LEU A 316 15.97 3.79 -16.86
C LEU A 316 16.22 3.45 -15.39
N LYS A 317 16.60 4.44 -14.59
CA LYS A 317 16.78 4.24 -13.15
C LYS A 317 15.44 4.38 -12.45
N SER A 318 15.22 3.53 -11.45
CA SER A 318 14.02 3.48 -10.64
C SER A 318 14.37 3.64 -9.18
N TYR A 319 13.62 4.48 -8.45
CA TYR A 319 13.81 4.66 -7.01
C TYR A 319 12.48 4.98 -6.31
N LEU A 320 12.38 4.66 -5.02
CA LEU A 320 11.17 4.93 -4.23
C LEU A 320 11.31 6.23 -3.46
N ARG A 321 10.18 6.92 -3.26
CA ARG A 321 10.06 8.13 -2.46
C ARG A 321 8.74 8.19 -1.70
N ALA A 322 8.78 8.74 -0.50
CA ALA A 322 7.59 9.21 0.20
C ALA A 322 7.29 10.64 -0.24
N VAL A 323 6.00 11.00 -0.35
CA VAL A 323 5.56 12.36 -0.62
C VAL A 323 4.66 12.84 0.51
N TYR A 324 4.82 14.11 0.90
CA TYR A 324 4.06 14.77 1.96
C TYR A 324 3.46 16.09 1.46
N ASP A 325 2.22 16.35 1.88
CA ASP A 325 1.58 17.67 1.75
C ASP A 325 1.92 18.52 3.00
N ILE A 326 2.90 19.42 2.87
CA ILE A 326 3.33 20.28 3.98
C ILE A 326 2.18 21.20 4.42
N MET A 327 1.29 21.57 3.50
CA MET A 327 0.21 22.52 3.79
C MET A 327 -0.92 21.84 4.55
N GLN A 328 -1.19 20.56 4.26
CA GLN A 328 -2.04 19.75 5.11
C GLN A 328 -1.46 19.64 6.53
N ALA A 329 -0.15 19.41 6.67
CA ALA A 329 0.49 19.36 7.99
C ALA A 329 0.36 20.69 8.77
N LYS A 330 0.32 21.84 8.08
CA LYS A 330 0.08 23.17 8.66
C LYS A 330 -1.40 23.49 8.92
N GLY A 331 -2.35 22.64 8.51
CA GLY A 331 -3.78 22.94 8.55
C GLY A 331 -4.20 24.04 7.57
N LEU A 332 -3.44 24.24 6.49
CA LEU A 332 -3.62 25.27 5.46
C LEU A 332 -4.07 24.66 4.12
N GLU A 333 -4.87 23.59 4.14
CA GLU A 333 -5.32 22.85 2.94
C GLU A 333 -5.99 23.72 1.85
N GLY A 334 -6.43 24.94 2.18
CA GLY A 334 -7.05 25.89 1.25
C GLY A 334 -6.14 27.00 0.70
N GLY A 335 -4.88 27.09 1.14
CA GLY A 335 -3.97 28.19 0.82
C GLY A 335 -3.81 29.20 1.97
N GLU A 336 -2.98 30.21 1.75
CA GLU A 336 -2.64 31.20 2.78
C GLU A 336 -3.71 32.30 2.84
N ARG A 337 -4.19 32.60 4.05
CA ARG A 337 -5.13 33.70 4.27
C ARG A 337 -4.39 35.02 4.34
N VAL A 338 -4.56 35.84 3.31
CA VAL A 338 -3.96 37.18 3.22
C VAL A 338 -5.05 38.24 3.36
N TYR A 339 -4.75 39.35 4.04
CA TYR A 339 -5.67 40.48 4.13
C TYR A 339 -5.35 41.49 3.03
N GLU A 340 -6.23 41.60 2.03
CA GLU A 340 -6.08 42.54 0.91
C GLU A 340 -7.38 43.29 0.66
N ASN A 341 -7.28 44.60 0.38
CA ASN A 341 -8.41 45.46 0.07
C ASN A 341 -9.58 45.37 1.08
N GLY A 342 -9.25 45.26 2.37
CA GLY A 342 -10.25 45.22 3.45
C GLY A 342 -10.95 43.88 3.65
N LYS A 343 -10.52 42.80 2.96
CA LYS A 343 -11.09 41.46 3.10
C LYS A 343 -9.99 40.41 3.21
N PHE A 344 -10.29 39.33 3.93
CA PHE A 344 -9.45 38.12 3.88
C PHE A 344 -9.69 37.41 2.55
N VAL A 345 -8.64 37.23 1.78
CA VAL A 345 -8.62 36.44 0.56
C VAL A 345 -7.67 35.27 0.78
N THR A 346 -8.10 34.06 0.44
CA THR A 346 -7.21 32.91 0.46
C THR A 346 -6.46 32.84 -0.87
N LYS A 347 -5.13 32.97 -0.83
CA LYS A 347 -4.28 32.86 -2.01
C LYS A 347 -3.71 31.43 -2.10
N PRO A 348 -3.75 30.80 -3.28
CA PRO A 348 -3.04 29.55 -3.48
C PRO A 348 -1.54 29.79 -3.33
N LEU A 349 -0.87 28.90 -2.59
CA LEU A 349 0.58 28.94 -2.46
C LEU A 349 1.24 28.40 -3.74
N PRO A 350 2.49 28.80 -4.03
CA PRO A 350 3.26 28.20 -5.12
C PRO A 350 3.32 26.68 -4.96
N ASP A 351 3.10 25.94 -6.05
CA ASP A 351 2.99 24.47 -6.02
C ASP A 351 4.25 23.80 -5.44
N HIS A 352 5.44 24.33 -5.77
CA HIS A 352 6.72 23.86 -5.23
C HIS A 352 6.88 24.03 -3.70
N LYS A 353 6.04 24.87 -3.06
CA LYS A 353 6.02 25.01 -1.61
C LYS A 353 5.07 24.00 -0.95
N ARG A 354 4.17 23.37 -1.68
CA ARG A 354 3.19 22.43 -1.10
C ARG A 354 3.80 21.05 -0.83
N TRP A 355 4.53 20.53 -1.80
CA TRP A 355 4.94 19.13 -1.80
C TRP A 355 6.38 18.92 -1.36
N LEU A 356 6.59 17.92 -0.51
CA LEU A 356 7.89 17.43 -0.10
C LEU A 356 8.08 16.01 -0.57
N LEU A 357 9.19 15.76 -1.26
CA LEU A 357 9.67 14.43 -1.63
C LEU A 357 10.72 14.00 -0.61
N SER A 358 10.67 12.75 -0.14
CA SER A 358 11.64 12.21 0.83
C SER A 358 12.16 10.83 0.44
N GLU A 359 13.45 10.61 0.66
CA GLU A 359 14.11 9.30 0.53
C GLU A 359 13.76 8.30 1.63
N LYS A 360 13.16 8.79 2.73
CA LYS A 360 12.77 8.00 3.90
C LYS A 360 11.33 8.31 4.30
N VAL A 361 10.71 7.37 4.99
CA VAL A 361 9.44 7.66 5.66
C VAL A 361 9.74 8.54 6.88
N LEU A 362 9.23 9.77 6.85
CA LEU A 362 9.37 10.74 7.93
C LEU A 362 8.33 10.44 9.03
N ASP A 363 8.79 10.41 10.29
CA ASP A 363 7.92 10.40 11.46
C ASP A 363 7.47 11.82 11.77
N LEU A 364 6.22 12.15 11.42
CA LEU A 364 5.66 13.47 11.68
C LEU A 364 5.14 13.59 13.14
N GLY A 365 5.09 12.48 13.89
CA GLY A 365 4.76 12.39 15.32
C GLY A 365 3.38 12.94 15.73
N ASP A 366 3.08 12.92 17.04
CA ASP A 366 2.03 13.76 17.66
C ASP A 366 2.46 15.24 17.77
N ARG A 367 3.75 15.53 17.51
CA ARG A 367 4.39 16.83 17.77
C ARG A 367 4.34 17.82 16.62
N GLY A 368 3.99 17.37 15.40
CA GLY A 368 3.81 18.25 14.24
C GLY A 368 2.64 19.24 14.36
N ALA A 369 1.72 19.01 15.31
CA ALA A 369 0.59 19.92 15.56
C ALA A 369 0.60 20.61 16.94
N GLN A 370 1.43 20.17 17.90
CA GLN A 370 1.31 20.64 19.30
C GLN A 370 2.60 21.08 20.00
N GLN A 371 3.80 20.79 19.49
CA GLN A 371 5.06 21.20 20.16
C GLN A 371 6.04 21.96 19.28
N VAL A 372 6.00 21.79 17.95
CA VAL A 372 6.68 22.69 17.02
C VAL A 372 5.68 23.77 16.66
N ASP A 373 6.08 25.04 16.69
CA ASP A 373 5.23 26.10 16.16
C ASP A 373 4.87 25.72 14.70
N PRO A 374 3.59 25.67 14.30
CA PRO A 374 3.20 25.37 12.92
C PRO A 374 3.97 26.17 11.86
N TYR A 375 4.54 27.32 12.23
CA TYR A 375 5.41 28.10 11.36
C TYR A 375 6.78 27.43 11.05
N ASP A 376 7.35 26.64 11.97
CA ASP A 376 8.71 26.07 11.86
C ASP A 376 8.77 24.65 11.24
N ILE A 377 7.64 23.94 11.14
CA ILE A 377 7.61 22.57 10.59
C ILE A 377 8.09 22.51 9.13
N GLU A 378 7.85 23.57 8.35
CA GLU A 378 8.30 23.63 6.97
C GLU A 378 9.81 23.74 6.86
N GLU A 379 10.45 24.59 7.67
CA GLU A 379 11.90 24.76 7.67
C GLU A 379 12.57 23.47 8.15
N TYR A 380 12.05 22.87 9.22
CA TYR A 380 12.52 21.58 9.74
C TYR A 380 12.45 20.47 8.69
N LEU A 381 11.29 20.27 8.05
CA LEU A 381 11.10 19.18 7.09
C LEU A 381 11.90 19.41 5.80
N ARG A 382 12.13 20.65 5.38
CA ARG A 382 12.92 20.97 4.18
C ARG A 382 14.43 20.90 4.43
N ASP A 383 14.88 21.09 5.66
CA ASP A 383 16.29 20.99 6.03
C ASP A 383 16.71 19.54 6.34
N GLU A 384 15.75 18.61 6.42
CA GLU A 384 16.03 17.21 6.63
C GLU A 384 16.76 16.59 5.43
N ALA A 385 17.85 15.88 5.71
CA ALA A 385 18.69 15.29 4.68
C ALA A 385 17.92 14.22 3.88
N GLY A 386 18.01 14.29 2.54
CA GLY A 386 17.27 13.39 1.65
C GLY A 386 15.84 13.86 1.38
N THR A 387 15.53 15.13 1.64
CA THR A 387 14.28 15.77 1.22
C THR A 387 14.49 16.75 0.07
N GLU A 388 13.49 16.86 -0.81
CA GLU A 388 13.49 17.75 -1.97
C GLU A 388 12.13 18.41 -2.13
N THR A 389 12.12 19.66 -2.61
CA THR A 389 10.87 20.35 -2.97
C THR A 389 10.38 19.86 -4.33
N LEU A 390 9.07 19.69 -4.46
CA LEU A 390 8.47 19.02 -5.61
C LEU A 390 7.46 19.95 -6.30
N ILE A 391 7.61 20.11 -7.62
CA ILE A 391 6.57 20.61 -8.53
C ILE A 391 5.82 19.40 -9.08
N CYS A 392 4.53 19.32 -8.79
CA CYS A 392 3.67 18.23 -9.21
C CYS A 392 3.04 18.54 -10.56
N ARG A 393 3.45 17.80 -11.59
CA ARG A 393 2.77 17.75 -12.89
C ARG A 393 2.10 16.40 -13.03
N GLY A 394 1.04 16.32 -13.80
CA GLY A 394 0.30 15.09 -14.05
C GLY A 394 -0.97 14.97 -13.24
N PHE A 395 -1.31 13.74 -12.87
CA PHE A 395 -2.56 13.43 -12.20
C PHE A 395 -2.51 13.62 -10.70
N ILE A 396 -3.40 14.47 -10.19
CA ILE A 396 -3.50 14.82 -8.77
C ILE A 396 -4.97 14.73 -8.34
N GLU A 397 -5.20 14.06 -7.21
CA GLU A 397 -6.50 14.10 -6.52
C GLU A 397 -6.70 15.45 -5.83
N ASP A 398 -7.83 16.08 -6.14
CA ASP A 398 -8.30 17.32 -5.54
C ASP A 398 -9.68 17.07 -4.92
N GLU A 399 -9.76 17.14 -3.59
CA GLU A 399 -11.01 17.07 -2.86
C GLU A 399 -11.37 18.46 -2.35
N HIS A 400 -12.46 19.01 -2.86
CA HIS A 400 -12.93 20.33 -2.45
C HIS A 400 -14.24 20.22 -1.69
N SER A 401 -14.22 20.66 -0.43
CA SER A 401 -15.41 20.74 0.42
C SER A 401 -15.90 22.18 0.53
N ALA A 402 -17.13 22.43 0.07
CA ALA A 402 -17.80 23.72 0.16
C ALA A 402 -19.07 23.61 1.02
N GLY A 403 -19.21 24.48 2.02
CA GLY A 403 -20.35 24.53 2.90
C GLY A 403 -21.27 25.72 2.62
N PHE A 404 -22.58 25.48 2.60
CA PHE A 404 -23.59 26.53 2.59
C PHE A 404 -24.51 26.42 3.81
N TYR A 405 -24.78 27.56 4.43
CA TYR A 405 -25.58 27.66 5.65
C TYR A 405 -26.80 28.51 5.40
N THR A 406 -27.96 28.00 5.79
CA THR A 406 -29.18 28.81 5.94
C THR A 406 -29.60 28.82 7.40
N LYS A 407 -30.57 29.68 7.73
CA LYS A 407 -31.15 29.67 9.07
C LYS A 407 -31.62 28.29 9.51
N LYS A 408 -32.04 27.38 8.61
CA LYS A 408 -32.70 26.07 8.88
C LYS A 408 -31.89 24.80 8.54
N LYS A 409 -30.84 24.91 7.72
CA LYS A 409 -30.10 23.75 7.18
C LYS A 409 -28.62 24.07 6.99
N LYS A 410 -27.77 23.06 7.17
CA LYS A 410 -26.37 23.04 6.73
C LYS A 410 -26.26 22.08 5.55
N SER A 411 -25.80 22.56 4.40
CA SER A 411 -25.46 21.70 3.26
C SER A 411 -23.95 21.73 3.05
N THR A 412 -23.33 20.56 2.97
CA THR A 412 -21.89 20.40 2.68
C THR A 412 -21.77 19.64 1.38
N THR A 413 -21.13 20.24 0.39
CA THR A 413 -20.82 19.59 -0.88
C THR A 413 -19.36 19.21 -0.89
N VAL A 414 -19.09 17.92 -0.97
CA VAL A 414 -17.76 17.36 -1.16
C VAL A 414 -17.63 16.99 -2.65
N THR A 415 -16.68 17.59 -3.35
CA THR A 415 -16.39 17.27 -4.75
C THR A 415 -15.03 16.61 -4.85
N GLU A 416 -15.02 15.37 -5.30
CA GLU A 416 -13.82 14.61 -5.64
C GLU A 416 -13.51 14.85 -7.13
N ARG A 417 -12.32 15.39 -7.41
CA ARG A 417 -11.86 15.71 -8.76
C ARG A 417 -10.48 15.11 -8.99
N GLU A 418 -10.22 14.89 -10.27
CA GLU A 418 -8.89 14.55 -10.75
C GLU A 418 -8.40 15.68 -11.67
N ILE A 419 -7.25 16.25 -11.32
CA ILE A 419 -6.58 17.29 -12.09
C ILE A 419 -5.48 16.63 -12.90
N CYS A 420 -5.33 17.00 -14.16
CA CYS A 420 -4.22 16.62 -15.01
C CYS A 420 -3.51 17.89 -15.50
N ASP A 421 -2.28 18.10 -15.04
CA ASP A 421 -1.44 19.24 -15.41
C ASP A 421 -0.24 18.80 -16.26
N VAL A 422 -0.21 19.19 -17.53
CA VAL A 422 0.91 18.91 -18.45
C VAL A 422 1.85 20.12 -18.63
N GLY A 423 1.80 21.08 -17.71
CA GLY A 423 2.59 22.31 -17.71
C GLY A 423 2.13 23.35 -18.73
N THR A 424 1.68 22.92 -19.93
CA THR A 424 1.13 23.76 -21.00
C THR A 424 -0.40 23.87 -20.93
N LYS A 425 -1.07 22.89 -20.31
CA LYS A 425 -2.52 22.80 -20.19
C LYS A 425 -2.91 22.12 -18.87
N VAL A 426 -4.00 22.57 -18.24
CA VAL A 426 -4.59 21.93 -17.05
C VAL A 426 -6.02 21.56 -17.36
N VAL A 427 -6.38 20.30 -17.14
CA VAL A 427 -7.76 19.82 -17.27
C VAL A 427 -8.21 19.18 -15.95
N SER A 428 -9.49 19.27 -15.66
CA SER A 428 -10.10 18.59 -14.52
C SER A 428 -11.24 17.69 -14.95
N LYS A 429 -11.36 16.56 -14.25
CA LYS A 429 -12.47 15.63 -14.35
C LYS A 429 -13.13 15.51 -12.99
N ILE A 430 -14.44 15.75 -12.92
CA ILE A 430 -15.20 15.49 -11.69
C ILE A 430 -15.45 13.98 -11.61
N LEU A 431 -14.99 13.34 -10.55
CA LEU A 431 -15.20 11.91 -10.32
C LEU A 431 -16.52 11.67 -9.60
N LYS A 432 -16.74 12.44 -8.53
CA LYS A 432 -17.89 12.28 -7.65
C LYS A 432 -18.21 13.59 -6.93
N ARG A 433 -19.49 13.84 -6.71
CA ARG A 433 -19.98 14.95 -5.89
C ARG A 433 -20.98 14.42 -4.88
N THR A 434 -20.69 14.60 -3.61
CA THR A 434 -21.55 14.20 -2.49
C THR A 434 -22.11 15.45 -1.82
N ILE A 435 -23.44 15.58 -1.79
CA ILE A 435 -24.15 16.68 -1.15
C ILE A 435 -24.81 16.15 0.12
N ILE A 436 -24.29 16.55 1.28
CA ILE A 436 -24.80 16.19 2.60
C ILE A 436 -25.62 17.36 3.14
N THR A 437 -26.90 17.15 3.44
CA THR A 437 -27.78 18.17 4.02
C THR A 437 -28.25 17.75 5.40
N LYS A 438 -27.92 18.57 6.40
CA LYS A 438 -28.33 18.40 7.80
C LYS A 438 -29.36 19.46 8.18
N ASN A 439 -30.52 19.03 8.65
CA ASN A 439 -31.54 19.90 9.22
C ASN A 439 -31.36 19.99 10.73
N TRP A 440 -31.17 21.19 11.28
CA TRP A 440 -30.96 21.33 12.73
C TRP A 440 -32.27 21.38 13.53
N GLU A 441 -33.42 21.63 12.90
CA GLU A 441 -34.74 21.58 13.56
C GLU A 441 -35.15 20.13 13.83
N THR A 442 -34.83 19.21 12.92
CA THR A 442 -35.22 17.80 13.01
C THR A 442 -34.07 16.85 13.37
N GLY A 443 -32.82 17.31 13.26
CA GLY A 443 -31.63 16.47 13.40
C GLY A 443 -31.36 15.53 12.21
N GLU A 444 -32.23 15.55 11.19
CA GLU A 444 -32.22 14.64 10.05
C GLU A 444 -31.10 14.99 9.06
N GLU A 445 -30.41 13.97 8.54
CA GLU A 445 -29.32 14.09 7.60
C GLU A 445 -29.63 13.30 6.32
N THR A 446 -29.49 13.95 5.17
CA THR A 446 -29.67 13.33 3.84
C THR A 446 -28.41 13.49 3.01
N SER A 447 -28.13 12.53 2.13
CA SER A 447 -27.01 12.60 1.19
C SER A 447 -27.48 12.30 -0.24
N VAL A 448 -26.92 13.04 -1.21
CA VAL A 448 -27.10 12.83 -2.65
C VAL A 448 -25.73 12.69 -3.30
N VAL A 449 -25.53 11.65 -4.12
CA VAL A 449 -24.27 11.39 -4.83
C VAL A 449 -24.50 11.56 -6.33
N GLU A 450 -23.67 12.38 -6.98
CA GLU A 450 -23.64 12.60 -8.43
C GLU A 450 -22.28 12.17 -8.99
N THR A 451 -22.26 11.53 -10.16
CA THR A 451 -21.03 11.16 -10.90
C THR A 451 -21.01 11.82 -12.29
N PRO A 452 -20.84 13.14 -12.37
CA PRO A 452 -20.88 13.86 -13.64
C PRO A 452 -19.60 13.61 -14.44
N ASN A 453 -19.71 13.04 -15.65
CA ASN A 453 -18.56 12.81 -16.54
C ASN A 453 -18.21 14.07 -17.35
N ILE A 454 -17.89 15.16 -16.66
CA ILE A 454 -17.58 16.48 -17.26
C ILE A 454 -16.07 16.73 -17.17
N PHE A 455 -15.48 17.12 -18.30
CA PHE A 455 -14.09 17.60 -18.37
C PHE A 455 -14.10 19.12 -18.57
N GLU A 456 -13.38 19.85 -17.70
CA GLU A 456 -13.27 21.30 -17.77
C GLU A 456 -11.80 21.71 -17.83
N GLU A 457 -11.45 22.57 -18.78
CA GLU A 457 -10.14 23.20 -18.82
C GLU A 457 -10.07 24.26 -17.71
N ILE A 458 -9.08 24.14 -16.82
CA ILE A 458 -8.90 25.08 -15.71
C ILE A 458 -7.88 26.13 -16.14
N PRO A 459 -8.15 27.43 -15.93
CA PRO A 459 -7.13 28.46 -16.07
C PRO A 459 -5.93 28.12 -15.18
N LYS A 460 -4.74 28.02 -15.76
CA LYS A 460 -3.52 27.79 -14.97
C LYS A 460 -3.43 28.82 -13.85
N PRO A 461 -3.16 28.42 -12.60
CA PRO A 461 -2.65 29.36 -11.62
C PRO A 461 -1.36 29.93 -12.21
N LEU A 462 -1.35 31.26 -12.39
CA LEU A 462 -0.19 31.98 -12.90
C LEU A 462 0.99 31.77 -11.94
N ASP A 463 1.87 30.83 -12.26
CA ASP A 463 3.22 30.74 -11.69
C ASP A 463 4.10 31.88 -12.28
N ASN A 464 3.60 33.11 -12.16
CA ASN A 464 4.21 34.33 -12.70
C ASN A 464 4.92 35.14 -11.63
N SER A 465 5.11 34.60 -10.42
CA SER A 465 6.05 35.25 -9.52
C SER A 465 7.44 34.89 -10.04
N PRO A 466 8.22 35.83 -10.60
CA PRO A 466 9.66 35.61 -10.62
C PRO A 466 10.05 35.26 -9.18
N GLU A 467 10.96 34.31 -9.03
CA GLU A 467 11.78 34.22 -7.83
C GLU A 467 12.42 35.60 -7.67
N THR A 468 11.75 36.50 -6.95
CA THR A 468 12.48 37.53 -6.23
C THR A 468 13.22 36.69 -5.22
N ALA A 469 14.53 36.56 -5.42
CA ALA A 469 15.41 36.24 -4.32
C ALA A 469 14.94 37.15 -3.19
N GLU A 470 14.41 36.59 -2.11
CA GLU A 470 14.21 37.35 -0.90
C GLU A 470 15.57 38.01 -0.63
N ASP A 471 15.64 39.34 -0.78
CA ASP A 471 16.88 40.09 -0.62
C ASP A 471 17.48 39.67 0.74
N GLU A 472 18.67 39.08 0.70
CA GLU A 472 19.39 38.54 1.87
C GLU A 472 19.71 39.60 2.95
N ASP A 473 19.33 40.85 2.72
CA ASP A 473 19.75 42.02 3.50
C ASP A 473 18.82 42.39 4.67
N ASP A 474 17.61 41.81 4.78
CA ASP A 474 16.66 42.13 5.88
C ASP A 474 16.64 41.10 7.04
N VAL A 475 17.56 40.13 7.04
CA VAL A 475 17.65 39.13 8.11
C VAL A 475 18.57 39.61 9.26
N PRO A 476 18.07 39.71 10.52
CA PRO A 476 18.86 40.14 11.67
C PRO A 476 20.14 39.32 11.86
N ALA A 477 21.24 39.98 12.24
CA ALA A 477 22.59 39.39 12.29
C ALA A 477 22.74 38.09 13.10
N TRP A 478 21.83 37.80 14.04
CA TRP A 478 21.86 36.57 14.84
C TRP A 478 21.27 35.33 14.13
N ARG A 479 20.61 35.49 12.97
CA ARG A 479 20.15 34.38 12.10
C ARG A 479 21.18 33.96 11.03
N ARG A 480 22.34 34.63 10.95
CA ARG A 480 23.36 34.34 9.91
C ARG A 480 24.23 33.11 10.20
N ASP A 481 24.35 32.71 11.46
CA ASP A 481 25.18 31.55 11.85
C ASP A 481 24.47 30.20 11.64
N SER A 482 23.21 30.23 11.19
CA SER A 482 22.38 29.06 10.88
C SER A 482 21.86 29.10 9.44
N GLN A 483 22.64 29.62 8.49
CA GLN A 483 22.19 29.67 7.10
C GLN A 483 21.89 28.27 6.55
N PRO A 484 20.67 28.02 6.02
CA PRO A 484 20.31 26.74 5.44
C PRO A 484 21.21 26.46 4.23
N LYS A 485 21.71 25.22 4.14
CA LYS A 485 22.50 24.76 2.99
C LYS A 485 21.67 24.99 1.72
N ARG A 486 22.13 25.90 0.86
CA ARG A 486 21.71 26.14 -0.54
C ARG A 486 20.43 25.38 -0.96
N LYS A 487 19.25 26.00 -0.79
CA LYS A 487 17.94 25.42 -1.18
C LYS A 487 18.06 24.84 -2.60
N SER A 488 17.92 23.51 -2.73
CA SER A 488 17.97 22.84 -4.03
C SER A 488 16.85 23.36 -4.93
N LYS A 489 17.11 23.51 -6.24
CA LYS A 489 16.05 23.81 -7.22
C LYS A 489 14.95 22.76 -7.09
N PRO A 490 13.66 23.13 -7.19
CA PRO A 490 12.57 22.18 -7.09
C PRO A 490 12.66 21.13 -8.20
N VAL A 491 12.32 19.90 -7.85
CA VAL A 491 12.26 18.77 -8.77
C VAL A 491 10.88 18.75 -9.44
N VAL A 492 10.83 18.54 -10.75
CA VAL A 492 9.57 18.38 -11.49
C VAL A 492 9.29 16.90 -11.66
N VAL A 493 8.14 16.42 -11.19
CA VAL A 493 7.68 15.04 -11.42
C VAL A 493 6.42 15.04 -12.26
N ASN A 494 6.39 14.17 -13.26
CA ASN A 494 5.27 13.93 -14.15
C ASN A 494 4.52 12.67 -13.69
N TRP A 495 3.47 12.86 -12.89
CA TRP A 495 2.66 11.82 -12.26
C TRP A 495 1.74 11.11 -13.24
N ILE A 496 2.21 9.99 -13.81
CA ILE A 496 1.44 9.18 -14.76
C ILE A 496 0.30 8.45 -14.04
N THR A 497 0.52 7.99 -12.82
CA THR A 497 -0.54 7.54 -11.91
C THR A 497 -0.66 8.49 -10.73
N VAL A 498 -1.84 8.48 -10.09
CA VAL A 498 -2.15 9.37 -8.97
C VAL A 498 -1.13 9.22 -7.85
N MET A 499 -0.48 10.33 -7.51
CA MET A 499 0.49 10.44 -6.42
C MET A 499 -0.08 9.97 -5.07
N LYS A 500 0.69 9.17 -4.35
CA LYS A 500 0.43 8.81 -2.95
C LYS A 500 1.11 9.79 -2.02
N LYS A 501 0.30 10.59 -1.34
CA LYS A 501 0.73 11.70 -0.47
C LYS A 501 0.46 11.46 1.02
N ASN A 502 -0.30 10.40 1.32
CA ASN A 502 -0.74 10.10 2.67
C ASN A 502 0.15 9.04 3.30
N ASN A 503 1.38 9.45 3.64
CA ASN A 503 2.16 8.75 4.66
C ASN A 503 2.23 9.56 5.96
N PRO A 504 1.14 10.14 6.50
CA PRO A 504 1.23 10.72 7.82
C PRO A 504 1.55 9.55 8.75
N VAL A 505 2.80 9.44 9.15
CA VAL A 505 3.18 8.64 10.31
C VAL A 505 2.69 9.46 11.50
N HIS A 506 1.37 9.49 11.67
CA HIS A 506 0.83 9.40 13.01
C HIS A 506 1.35 8.08 13.53
N THR A 507 1.94 8.09 14.72
CA THR A 507 2.49 6.90 15.36
C THR A 507 1.64 5.68 15.02
N SER A 508 2.27 4.72 14.35
CA SER A 508 1.76 3.42 13.97
C SER A 508 0.62 2.96 14.87
N TYR A 509 -0.62 2.93 14.35
CA TYR A 509 -1.62 1.96 14.79
C TYR A 509 -2.92 2.02 13.96
N ILE A 510 -3.18 0.97 13.18
CA ILE A 510 -4.20 -0.04 13.50
C ILE A 510 -3.55 -1.41 13.22
N SER A 511 -3.28 -2.19 14.26
CA SER A 511 -2.64 -3.51 14.18
C SER A 511 -3.54 -4.57 14.81
N TYR A 512 -4.39 -5.21 14.01
CA TYR A 512 -5.24 -6.31 14.48
C TYR A 512 -4.50 -7.67 14.38
N GLY A 513 -3.22 -7.72 14.77
CA GLY A 513 -2.46 -8.95 14.95
C GLY A 513 -2.39 -9.35 16.43
N ASN A 514 -1.94 -10.58 16.74
CA ASN A 514 -1.89 -11.10 18.12
C ASN A 514 -0.94 -10.35 19.08
N GLN A 515 -0.10 -9.46 18.56
CA GLN A 515 0.93 -8.73 19.30
C GLN A 515 0.98 -7.29 18.80
N ALA A 516 1.10 -6.33 19.70
CA ALA A 516 1.46 -4.96 19.38
C ALA A 516 2.96 -4.87 19.06
N GLU A 517 3.35 -4.96 17.78
CA GLU A 517 4.73 -4.71 17.35
C GLU A 517 4.91 -3.26 16.88
N MET A 518 5.94 -2.58 17.41
CA MET A 518 6.16 -1.14 17.25
C MET A 518 6.92 -0.72 15.99
N ALA A 519 7.29 -1.64 15.10
CA ALA A 519 8.28 -1.34 14.06
C ALA A 519 7.69 -1.00 12.68
N TYR A 520 6.66 -1.71 12.22
CA TYR A 520 6.23 -1.64 10.82
C TYR A 520 4.79 -1.14 10.65
N LEU A 521 4.53 -0.47 9.52
CA LEU A 521 3.22 -0.03 9.05
C LEU A 521 3.11 -0.27 7.55
N TYR A 522 1.87 -0.36 7.03
CA TYR A 522 1.64 -0.34 5.60
C TYR A 522 1.69 1.10 5.10
N ALA A 523 2.65 1.41 4.25
CA ALA A 523 2.86 2.74 3.68
C ALA A 523 2.45 2.80 2.21
N GLN A 524 2.03 3.99 1.79
CA GLN A 524 1.67 4.31 0.41
C GLN A 524 2.80 5.12 -0.22
N ILE A 525 3.76 4.43 -0.83
CA ILE A 525 4.96 5.03 -1.42
C ILE A 525 4.79 5.26 -2.92
N ASN A 526 5.73 6.02 -3.50
CA ASN A 526 5.73 6.34 -4.92
C ASN A 526 7.00 5.81 -5.58
N LEU A 527 6.86 5.35 -6.81
CA LEU A 527 7.96 5.01 -7.70
C LEU A 527 8.31 6.21 -8.57
N MET A 528 9.59 6.51 -8.65
CA MET A 528 10.17 7.50 -9.56
C MET A 528 10.98 6.76 -10.62
N VAL A 529 10.78 7.13 -11.88
CA VAL A 529 11.58 6.65 -13.01
C VAL A 529 12.27 7.84 -13.67
N GLU A 530 13.60 7.79 -13.72
CA GLU A 530 14.43 8.83 -14.31
C GLU A 530 14.54 8.64 -15.82
N VAL A 531 14.10 9.63 -16.58
CA VAL A 531 14.22 9.70 -18.03
C VAL A 531 15.39 10.62 -18.37
N PRO A 532 16.49 10.11 -18.97
CA PRO A 532 17.59 10.95 -19.43
C PRO A 532 17.16 11.96 -20.47
N SER A 533 17.95 13.01 -20.68
CA SER A 533 17.73 13.96 -21.77
C SER A 533 17.74 13.27 -23.13
N PHE A 534 17.08 13.86 -24.13
CA PHE A 534 17.04 13.28 -25.47
C PHE A 534 18.46 13.11 -26.06
N GLU A 535 19.37 14.02 -25.73
CA GLU A 535 20.77 13.91 -26.13
C GLU A 535 21.45 12.67 -25.52
N GLU A 536 21.29 12.43 -24.21
CA GLU A 536 21.83 11.25 -23.52
C GLU A 536 21.20 9.94 -24.03
N ARG A 537 19.89 9.96 -24.33
CA ARG A 537 19.19 8.82 -24.95
C ARG A 537 19.81 8.45 -26.30
N ARG A 538 20.21 9.44 -27.11
CA ARG A 538 20.90 9.23 -28.39
C ARG A 538 22.35 8.77 -28.25
N GLN A 539 23.10 9.34 -27.31
CA GLN A 539 24.53 9.05 -27.13
C GLN A 539 24.79 7.65 -26.56
N THR A 540 23.90 7.17 -25.69
CA THR A 540 24.03 5.83 -25.09
C THR A 540 23.85 4.69 -26.09
N GLY A 541 23.57 4.98 -27.36
CA GLY A 541 23.40 3.96 -28.41
C GLY A 541 22.19 3.04 -28.16
N LYS A 542 21.40 3.33 -27.12
CA LYS A 542 20.08 2.74 -26.89
C LYS A 542 19.08 3.40 -27.82
N SER A 543 19.31 3.27 -29.12
CA SER A 543 18.17 3.06 -30.01
C SER A 543 17.60 1.71 -29.57
N VAL A 544 16.58 1.72 -28.73
CA VAL A 544 15.83 0.50 -28.38
C VAL A 544 14.90 0.15 -29.52
#